data_AF-A0A9Q0U0S1-F1
#
_entry.id   AF-A0A9Q0U0S1-F1
#
_cell.length_a   1.000
_cell.length_b   1.000
_cell.length_c   1.000
_cell.angle_alpha   90.00
_cell.angle_beta   90.00
_cell.angle_gamma   90.00
#
_symmetry.space_group_name_H-M   'P 1'
#
loop_
_entity.id
_entity.type
_entity.pdbx_description
1 polymer ?
#
loop_
_entity_poly.entity_id
_entity_poly.type
_entity_poly.pdbx_seq_one_letter_code
_entity_poly.pdbx_strand_id
1 'polypeptide(L)'
;MACLVARSGRELQRYDNLGRRQVVGCIPYRFKNCSDGSVGDELEVLVITSQKGQARGMMFPKGGWELDESVEEAASRESLEEAGVLGNVEQLDLWPEKNVRQRIWMAVDEAREVCRDWWMKEALDILAERHTSLQQ
;
A
#
# COMPACT_ATOMS: atom_id res chain seq x y z
N MET A 1 15.94 -8.55 19.28
CA MET A 1 16.07 -7.44 18.32
C MET A 1 16.42 -8.05 16.97
N ALA A 2 15.42 -8.31 16.12
CA ALA A 2 15.66 -8.74 14.75
C ALA A 2 15.80 -7.48 13.90
N CYS A 3 16.95 -7.27 13.26
CA CYS A 3 17.11 -6.21 12.28
C CYS A 3 16.19 -6.51 11.09
N LEU A 4 15.21 -5.64 10.86
CA LEU A 4 14.40 -5.61 9.64
C LEU A 4 15.32 -5.16 8.49
N VAL A 5 16.05 -6.10 7.89
CA VAL A 5 16.87 -5.82 6.72
C VAL A 5 15.99 -6.00 5.50
N ALA A 6 15.71 -4.91 4.79
CA ALA A 6 14.96 -4.95 3.54
C ALA A 6 15.63 -5.91 2.55
N ARG A 7 14.85 -6.79 1.90
CA ARG A 7 15.39 -7.72 0.92
C ARG A 7 16.05 -6.94 -0.23
N SER A 8 17.33 -7.20 -0.45
CA SER A 8 18.14 -6.53 -1.47
C SER A 8 18.61 -7.56 -2.50
N GLY A 9 18.16 -7.43 -3.75
CA GLY A 9 18.55 -8.34 -4.83
C GLY A 9 17.47 -8.51 -5.90
N ARG A 10 17.81 -9.18 -7.01
CA ARG A 10 16.85 -9.55 -8.08
C ARG A 10 16.75 -11.05 -8.33
N GLU A 11 17.43 -11.85 -7.50
CA GLU A 11 17.69 -13.27 -7.77
C GLU A 11 16.45 -14.15 -7.60
N LEU A 12 15.56 -13.77 -6.68
CA LEU A 12 14.32 -14.50 -6.40
C LEU A 12 13.08 -13.83 -6.99
N GLN A 13 13.24 -12.76 -7.80
CA GLN A 13 12.09 -12.07 -8.37
C GLN A 13 11.33 -12.96 -9.35
N ARG A 14 10.01 -12.96 -9.24
CA ARG A 14 9.13 -13.70 -10.13
C ARG A 14 8.87 -12.92 -11.41
N TYR A 15 8.98 -13.62 -12.54
CA TYR A 15 8.64 -13.11 -13.86
C TYR A 15 7.54 -13.98 -14.47
N ASP A 16 6.75 -13.41 -15.37
CA ASP A 16 5.80 -14.20 -16.16
C ASP A 16 6.45 -14.82 -17.41
N ASN A 17 5.67 -15.57 -18.18
CA ASN A 17 6.13 -16.23 -19.42
C ASN A 17 6.55 -15.24 -20.53
N LEU A 18 6.29 -13.94 -20.34
CA LEU A 18 6.67 -12.85 -21.24
C LEU A 18 7.86 -12.04 -20.70
N GLY A 19 8.48 -12.48 -19.60
CA GLY A 19 9.62 -11.81 -18.97
C GLY A 19 9.24 -10.53 -18.20
N ARG A 20 7.96 -10.32 -17.88
CA ARG A 20 7.49 -9.16 -17.09
C ARG A 20 7.61 -9.48 -15.61
N ARG A 21 8.19 -8.55 -14.84
CA ARG A 21 8.32 -8.68 -13.38
C ARG A 21 6.94 -8.64 -12.72
N GLN A 22 6.65 -9.63 -11.88
CA GLN A 22 5.42 -9.66 -11.10
C GLN A 22 5.58 -8.79 -9.84
N VAL A 23 4.56 -7.99 -9.57
CA VAL A 23 4.53 -7.02 -8.47
C VAL A 23 3.29 -7.28 -7.64
N VAL A 24 3.45 -7.19 -6.34
CA VAL A 24 2.36 -7.25 -5.36
C VAL A 24 2.29 -5.94 -4.61
N GLY A 25 1.11 -5.62 -4.08
CA GLY A 25 0.92 -4.46 -3.25
C GLY A 25 -0.31 -4.60 -2.39
N CYS A 26 -0.38 -3.78 -1.36
CA CYS A 26 -1.52 -3.67 -0.45
C CYS A 26 -2.15 -2.29 -0.59
N ILE A 27 -3.43 -2.17 -0.23
CA ILE A 27 -4.05 -0.86 0.00
C ILE A 27 -4.39 -0.80 1.49
N PRO A 28 -3.56 -0.17 2.33
CA PRO A 28 -3.89 0.01 3.72
C PRO A 28 -5.01 1.05 3.81
N TYR A 29 -6.08 0.72 4.52
CA TYR A 29 -7.21 1.63 4.72
C TYR A 29 -7.65 1.63 6.19
N ARG A 30 -8.32 2.69 6.60
CA ARG A 30 -8.96 2.80 7.91
C ARG A 30 -10.27 3.56 7.80
N PHE A 31 -11.18 3.27 8.71
CA PHE A 31 -12.42 4.01 8.86
C PHE A 31 -12.21 5.19 9.80
N LYS A 32 -12.65 6.37 9.37
CA LYS A 32 -12.72 7.52 10.23
C LYS A 32 -14.02 7.44 11.03
N ASN A 33 -13.90 7.18 12.33
CA ASN A 33 -15.05 7.18 13.23
C ASN A 33 -15.51 8.63 13.44
N CYS A 34 -16.59 9.03 12.79
CA CYS A 34 -17.25 10.32 13.05
C CYS A 34 -18.00 10.24 14.38
N SER A 35 -17.66 11.12 15.33
CA SER A 35 -18.27 11.15 16.67
C SER A 35 -19.68 11.77 16.71
N ASP A 36 -20.21 12.25 15.59
CA ASP A 36 -21.42 13.08 15.55
C ASP A 36 -22.49 12.57 14.56
N GLY A 37 -22.96 11.33 14.76
CA GLY A 37 -24.23 10.78 14.26
C GLY A 37 -24.51 10.80 12.75
N SER A 38 -23.58 11.32 11.95
CA SER A 38 -23.68 11.50 10.52
C SER A 38 -23.17 10.22 9.87
N VAL A 39 -24.07 9.49 9.21
CA VAL A 39 -23.78 8.27 8.47
C VAL A 39 -22.82 8.61 7.34
N GLY A 40 -21.55 8.39 7.58
CA GLY A 40 -20.47 8.68 6.66
C GLY A 40 -19.20 8.05 7.20
N ASP A 41 -19.09 6.73 7.05
CA ASP A 41 -17.84 6.00 7.25
C ASP A 41 -16.85 6.47 6.18
N GLU A 42 -16.19 7.60 6.45
CA GLU A 42 -15.23 8.22 5.54
C GLU A 42 -13.99 7.33 5.50
N LEU A 43 -13.78 6.68 4.36
CA LEU A 43 -12.70 5.73 4.13
C LEU A 43 -11.41 6.50 3.82
N GLU A 44 -10.38 6.31 4.65
CA GLU A 44 -9.05 6.84 4.40
C GLU A 44 -8.10 5.72 3.99
N VAL A 45 -7.23 6.01 3.02
CA VAL A 45 -6.19 5.11 2.53
C VAL A 45 -4.81 5.67 2.84
N LEU A 46 -3.86 4.79 3.13
CA LEU A 46 -2.46 5.17 3.33
C LEU A 46 -1.73 5.14 1.99
N VAL A 47 -1.18 6.28 1.62
CA VAL A 47 -0.26 6.41 0.48
C VAL A 47 1.14 6.77 0.95
N ILE A 48 2.13 6.41 0.15
CA ILE A 48 3.53 6.70 0.40
C ILE A 48 4.18 7.39 -0.81
N THR A 49 5.19 8.21 -0.54
CA THR A 49 5.98 8.86 -1.59
C THR A 49 6.88 7.85 -2.32
N SER A 50 7.06 8.03 -3.63
CA SER A 50 7.98 7.20 -4.42
C SER A 50 9.46 7.37 -4.01
N GLN A 51 10.24 6.28 -4.02
CA GLN A 51 11.72 6.29 -3.82
C GLN A 51 12.48 7.20 -4.80
N LYS A 52 11.92 7.47 -5.98
CA LYS A 52 12.55 8.32 -7.01
C LYS A 52 12.20 9.81 -6.83
N GLY A 53 11.72 10.18 -5.64
CA GLY A 53 11.36 11.55 -5.23
C GLY A 53 9.88 11.88 -5.44
N GLN A 54 9.44 13.00 -4.81
CA GLN A 54 8.07 13.54 -4.92
C GLN A 54 7.64 13.78 -6.39
N ALA A 55 8.61 13.96 -7.30
CA ALA A 55 8.36 14.15 -8.73
C ALA A 55 7.70 12.94 -9.42
N ARG A 56 7.61 11.76 -8.78
CA ARG A 56 6.86 10.59 -9.27
C ARG A 56 5.49 10.40 -8.64
N GLY A 57 5.06 11.29 -7.74
CA GLY A 57 3.75 11.23 -7.10
C GLY A 57 3.67 10.25 -5.94
N MET A 58 2.45 10.04 -5.47
CA MET A 58 2.11 9.11 -4.39
C MET A 58 1.75 7.73 -4.96
N MET A 59 1.94 6.70 -4.15
CA MET A 59 1.65 5.32 -4.51
C MET A 59 1.32 4.48 -3.29
N PHE A 60 0.76 3.29 -3.53
CA PHE A 60 0.60 2.27 -2.50
C PHE A 60 1.90 1.50 -2.22
N PRO A 61 2.04 0.92 -1.02
CA PRO A 61 3.11 -0.02 -0.72
C PRO A 61 3.06 -1.19 -1.70
N LYS A 62 4.12 -1.34 -2.49
CA LYS A 62 4.20 -2.38 -3.51
C LYS A 62 5.65 -2.73 -3.84
N GLY A 63 5.88 -3.99 -4.19
CA GLY A 63 7.18 -4.40 -4.69
C GLY A 63 7.19 -5.78 -5.33
N GLY A 64 8.37 -6.38 -5.41
CA GLY A 64 8.55 -7.59 -6.20
C GLY A 64 7.92 -8.78 -5.51
N TRP A 65 7.16 -9.58 -6.25
CA TRP A 65 6.78 -10.90 -5.76
C TRP A 65 7.96 -11.85 -5.92
N GLU A 66 8.44 -12.44 -4.83
CA GLU A 66 9.53 -13.41 -4.88
C GLU A 66 9.04 -14.86 -5.03
N LEU A 67 9.94 -15.76 -5.43
CA LEU A 67 9.61 -17.16 -5.71
C LEU A 67 9.36 -17.99 -4.44
N ASP A 68 9.94 -17.58 -3.32
CA ASP A 68 9.93 -18.28 -2.03
C ASP A 68 8.82 -17.83 -1.07
N GLU A 69 7.91 -16.95 -1.52
CA GLU A 69 6.83 -16.39 -0.71
C GLU A 69 5.46 -16.48 -1.41
N SER A 70 4.39 -16.59 -0.62
CA SER A 70 3.01 -16.42 -1.09
C SER A 70 2.72 -14.96 -1.48
N VAL A 71 1.59 -14.73 -2.15
CA VAL A 71 1.18 -13.36 -2.53
C VAL A 71 0.86 -12.52 -1.28
N GLU A 72 0.31 -13.14 -0.26
CA GLU A 72 -0.05 -12.52 1.02
C GLU A 72 1.19 -12.16 1.85
N GLU A 73 2.17 -13.07 1.92
CA GLU A 73 3.45 -12.83 2.60
C GLU A 73 4.23 -11.71 1.90
N ALA A 74 4.28 -11.75 0.58
CA ALA A 74 4.92 -10.73 -0.24
C ALA A 74 4.26 -9.35 -0.02
N ALA A 75 2.93 -9.28 -0.07
CA ALA A 75 2.21 -8.04 0.18
C ALA A 75 2.45 -7.52 1.60
N SER A 76 2.48 -8.41 2.60
CA SER A 76 2.73 -8.04 4.00
C SER A 76 4.15 -7.53 4.23
N ARG A 77 5.16 -8.17 3.63
CA ARG A 77 6.55 -7.73 3.65
C ARG A 77 6.71 -6.35 3.03
N GLU A 78 6.13 -6.13 1.85
CA GLU A 78 6.18 -4.84 1.15
C GLU A 78 5.47 -3.72 1.93
N SER A 79 4.37 -4.04 2.61
CA SER A 79 3.66 -3.10 3.50
C SER A 79 4.54 -2.64 4.67
N LEU A 80 5.26 -3.61 5.26
CA LEU A 80 6.13 -3.38 6.40
C LEU A 80 7.38 -2.59 6.01
N GLU A 81 8.04 -2.99 4.92
CA GLU A 81 9.20 -2.30 4.38
C GLU A 81 8.78 -0.89 3.94
N GLU A 82 7.92 -0.75 2.92
CA GLU A 82 7.71 0.55 2.32
C GLU A 82 6.92 1.56 3.17
N ALA A 83 6.00 1.09 4.03
CA ALA A 83 5.10 1.95 4.81
C ALA A 83 5.18 1.76 6.33
N GLY A 84 5.89 0.72 6.81
CA GLY A 84 5.90 0.40 8.23
C GLY A 84 4.54 -0.02 8.77
N VAL A 85 3.72 -0.70 7.95
CA VAL A 85 2.37 -1.13 8.33
C VAL A 85 2.30 -2.64 8.43
N LEU A 86 1.66 -3.11 9.48
CA LEU A 86 1.33 -4.52 9.71
C LEU A 86 -0.17 -4.68 9.91
N GLY A 87 -0.78 -5.61 9.17
CA GLY A 87 -2.11 -6.14 9.44
C GLY A 87 -3.16 -5.09 9.79
N ASN A 88 -4.10 -5.43 10.68
CA ASN A 88 -5.33 -4.70 10.89
C ASN A 88 -5.35 -3.98 12.25
N VAL A 89 -4.65 -2.88 12.57
CA VAL A 89 -3.75 -1.97 11.84
C VAL A 89 -2.72 -1.49 12.87
N GLU A 90 -1.48 -1.98 12.78
CA GLU A 90 -0.37 -1.52 13.62
C GLU A 90 0.61 -0.72 12.77
N GLN A 91 0.80 0.56 13.12
CA GLN A 91 1.80 1.43 12.50
C GLN A 91 3.07 1.38 13.33
N LEU A 92 4.18 1.03 12.70
CA LEU A 92 5.48 1.10 13.34
C LEU A 92 6.02 2.52 13.27
N ASP A 93 6.68 2.95 14.34
CA ASP A 93 7.41 4.23 14.39
C ASP A 93 8.80 4.12 13.77
N LEU A 94 9.35 2.91 13.68
CA LEU A 94 10.66 2.62 13.09
C LEU A 94 10.51 1.49 12.07
N TRP A 95 10.82 1.80 10.81
CA TRP A 95 10.81 0.87 9.68
C TRP A 95 11.94 1.26 8.72
N PRO A 96 12.40 0.35 7.84
CA PRO A 96 13.65 0.56 7.09
C PRO A 96 13.59 1.76 6.13
N GLU A 97 12.42 2.01 5.53
CA GLU A 97 12.20 3.07 4.53
C GLU A 97 11.75 4.42 5.13
N LYS A 98 11.68 4.55 6.46
CA LYS A 98 11.19 5.77 7.14
C LYS A 98 11.86 7.06 6.69
N ASN A 99 13.15 6.99 6.39
CA ASN A 99 13.94 8.15 5.98
C ASN A 99 13.86 8.43 4.47
N VAL A 100 13.24 7.53 3.71
CA VAL A 100 13.16 7.59 2.24
C VAL A 100 11.72 7.89 1.79
N ARG A 101 10.73 7.48 2.59
CA ARG A 101 9.31 7.63 2.25
C ARG A 101 8.53 8.33 3.35
N GLN A 102 7.61 9.19 2.93
CA GLN A 102 6.60 9.79 3.80
C GLN A 102 5.27 9.08 3.58
N ARG A 103 4.56 8.81 4.68
CA ARG A 103 3.22 8.19 4.69
C ARG A 103 2.16 9.25 4.96
N ILE A 104 1.07 9.22 4.21
CA ILE A 104 -0.05 10.16 4.38
C ILE A 104 -1.35 9.38 4.30
N TRP A 105 -2.22 9.57 5.30
CA TRP A 105 -3.61 9.13 5.23
C TRP A 105 -4.39 10.15 4.43
N MET A 106 -5.07 9.70 3.39
CA MET A 106 -5.82 10.54 2.48
C MET A 106 -7.20 9.93 2.24
N ALA A 107 -8.20 10.76 1.95
CA ALA A 107 -9.49 10.24 1.51
C ALA A 107 -9.31 9.47 0.18
N VAL A 108 -10.16 8.48 -0.07
CA VAL A 108 -10.12 7.69 -1.32
C VAL A 108 -10.11 8.59 -2.56
N ASP A 109 -10.93 9.63 -2.57
CA ASP A 109 -11.03 10.55 -3.70
C ASP A 109 -9.74 11.36 -3.91
N GLU A 110 -9.13 11.87 -2.84
CA GLU A 110 -7.85 12.56 -2.94
C GLU A 110 -6.73 11.61 -3.41
N ALA A 111 -6.73 10.37 -2.91
CA ALA A 111 -5.78 9.33 -3.31
C ALA A 111 -5.86 9.04 -4.83
N ARG A 112 -7.06 9.06 -5.42
CA ARG A 112 -7.26 8.90 -6.88
C ARG A 112 -6.62 10.03 -7.69
N GLU A 113 -6.58 11.25 -7.15
CA GLU A 113 -5.99 12.39 -7.83
C GLU A 113 -4.45 12.34 -7.80
N VAL A 114 -3.87 11.93 -6.67
CA VAL A 114 -2.42 11.94 -6.47
C VAL A 114 -1.71 10.69 -7.00
N CYS A 115 -2.41 9.55 -7.07
CA CYS A 115 -1.88 8.32 -7.65
C CYS A 115 -1.75 8.45 -9.17
N ARG A 116 -0.55 8.19 -9.71
CA ARG A 116 -0.29 8.35 -11.14
C ARG A 116 -0.65 7.13 -11.98
N ASP A 117 -0.42 5.96 -11.43
CA ASP A 117 -0.59 4.72 -12.18
C ASP A 117 -2.07 4.37 -12.30
N TRP A 118 -2.54 4.12 -13.52
CA TRP A 118 -3.94 3.79 -13.81
C TRP A 118 -4.48 2.67 -12.91
N TRP A 119 -3.72 1.59 -12.76
CA TRP A 119 -4.13 0.43 -11.98
C TRP A 119 -4.36 0.77 -10.49
N MET A 120 -3.70 1.80 -9.95
CA MET A 120 -3.93 2.23 -8.56
C MET A 120 -5.29 2.92 -8.41
N LYS A 121 -5.72 3.69 -9.42
CA LYS A 121 -7.03 4.33 -9.44
C LYS A 121 -8.13 3.29 -9.54
N GLU A 122 -7.96 2.34 -10.45
CA GLU A 122 -8.88 1.21 -10.61
C GLU A 122 -8.98 0.38 -9.32
N ALA A 123 -7.86 0.17 -8.61
CA ALA A 123 -7.88 -0.53 -7.34
C ALA A 123 -8.59 0.27 -6.22
N LEU A 124 -8.51 1.61 -6.24
CA LEU A 124 -9.30 2.48 -5.36
C LEU A 124 -10.79 2.43 -5.70
N ASP A 125 -11.14 2.36 -6.98
CA ASP A 125 -12.51 2.20 -7.44
C ASP A 125 -13.12 0.91 -6.92
N ILE A 126 -12.41 -0.20 -7.10
CA ILE A 126 -12.81 -1.51 -6.56
C ILE A 126 -12.94 -1.47 -5.04
N LEU A 127 -12.03 -0.79 -4.33
CA LEU A 127 -12.11 -0.65 -2.87
C LEU A 127 -13.36 0.13 -2.44
N ALA A 128 -13.65 1.25 -3.10
CA ALA A 128 -14.81 2.09 -2.81
C ALA A 128 -16.14 1.37 -3.12
N GLU A 129 -16.21 0.65 -4.24
CA GLU A 129 -17.37 -0.16 -4.63
C GLU A 129 -17.64 -1.30 -3.65
N ARG A 130 -16.59 -2.01 -3.21
CA ARG A 130 -16.70 -3.06 -2.19
C ARG A 130 -17.28 -2.51 -0.90
N HIS A 131 -16.85 -1.33 -0.47
CA HIS A 131 -17.38 -0.70 0.73
C HIS A 131 -18.84 -0.27 0.57
N THR A 132 -19.20 0.34 -0.57
CA THR A 132 -20.58 0.73 -0.89
C THR A 132 -21.53 -0.48 -0.94
N SER A 133 -21.01 -1.64 -1.33
CA SER A 133 -21.77 -2.90 -1.38
C SER A 133 -21.93 -3.56 0.00
N LEU A 134 -21.02 -3.29 0.95
CA LEU A 134 -21.09 -3.82 2.32
C LEU A 134 -22.03 -3.01 3.23
N GLN A 135 -22.42 -1.80 2.81
CA GLN A 135 -23.37 -0.94 3.52
C GLN A 135 -24.83 -1.07 3.04
N GLN A 136 -25.11 -1.95 2.06
CA GLN A 136 -26.47 -2.32 1.60
C GLN A 136 -26.91 -3.64 2.25
#